data_AF-A0A6J3CFN9-F1
#
_entry.id   AF-A0A6J3CFN9-F1
#
_cell.length_a   1.000
_cell.length_b   1.000
_cell.length_c   1.000
_cell.angle_alpha   90.00
_cell.angle_beta   90.00
_cell.angle_gamma   90.00
#
_symmetry.space_group_name_H-M   'P 1'
#
loop_
_entity.id
_entity.type
_entity.pdbx_description
1 polymer ?
#
loop_
_entity_poly.entity_id
_entity_poly.type
_entity_poly.pdbx_seq_one_letter_code
_entity_poly.pdbx_strand_id
1 'polypeptide(L)'
;MAESLKDLNSMLNDFNGVSEQVGLKLNMDKTKIISNVHVTPIPVTIKNTTLEVVDKYVYLGPNIVVQMGKSNFNREVNRRIQLGWAAFRKLRHNFRSKIP
;
A
#
# COMPACT_ATOMS: atom_id res chain seq x y z
N MET A 1 -3.01 -3.47 -17.44
CA MET A 1 -3.64 -3.10 -16.15
C MET A 1 -5.14 -3.28 -16.34
N ALA A 2 -5.90 -3.61 -15.30
CA ALA A 2 -7.36 -3.70 -15.43
C ALA A 2 -7.92 -2.34 -15.87
N GLU A 3 -8.76 -2.33 -16.90
CA GLU A 3 -9.34 -1.11 -17.46
C GLU A 3 -10.60 -0.68 -16.70
N SER A 4 -11.25 -1.61 -16.00
CA SER A 4 -12.38 -1.36 -15.12
C SER A 4 -12.29 -2.14 -13.80
N LEU A 5 -13.07 -1.72 -12.78
CA LEU A 5 -13.19 -2.47 -11.52
C LEU A 5 -13.86 -3.84 -11.72
N LYS A 6 -14.69 -4.00 -12.75
CA LYS A 6 -15.30 -5.28 -13.09
C LYS A 6 -14.24 -6.27 -13.60
N ASP A 7 -13.35 -5.81 -14.47
CA ASP A 7 -12.24 -6.62 -14.98
C ASP A 7 -11.29 -6.98 -13.83
N LEU A 8 -10.97 -6.01 -12.95
CA LEU A 8 -10.18 -6.26 -11.76
C LEU A 8 -10.80 -7.35 -10.88
N ASN A 9 -12.12 -7.32 -10.67
CA ASN A 9 -12.82 -8.32 -9.89
C ASN A 9 -12.74 -9.71 -10.55
N SER A 10 -12.87 -9.82 -11.87
CA SER A 10 -12.69 -11.09 -12.58
C SER A 10 -11.27 -11.62 -12.42
N MET A 11 -10.27 -10.78 -12.72
CA MET A 11 -8.85 -11.15 -12.65
C MET A 11 -8.45 -11.63 -11.25
N LEU A 12 -8.95 -10.98 -10.20
CA LEU A 12 -8.65 -11.36 -8.82
C LEU A 12 -9.32 -12.68 -8.41
N ASN A 13 -10.54 -12.95 -8.88
CA ASN A 13 -11.21 -14.22 -8.63
C ASN A 13 -10.52 -15.38 -9.37
N ASP A 14 -10.13 -15.16 -10.63
CA ASP A 14 -9.38 -16.14 -11.41
C ASP A 14 -8.01 -16.42 -10.76
N PHE A 15 -7.30 -15.37 -10.35
CA PHE A 15 -6.03 -15.50 -9.64
C PHE A 15 -6.20 -16.25 -8.31
N ASN A 16 -7.22 -15.94 -7.53
CA ASN A 16 -7.49 -16.67 -6.29
C ASN A 16 -7.76 -18.16 -6.54
N GLY A 17 -8.52 -18.49 -7.60
CA GLY A 17 -8.78 -19.87 -7.98
C GLY A 17 -7.52 -20.65 -8.33
N VAL A 18 -6.65 -20.08 -9.17
CA VAL A 18 -5.37 -20.70 -9.55
C VAL A 18 -4.40 -20.78 -8.36
N SER A 19 -4.36 -19.74 -7.52
CA SER A 19 -3.51 -19.69 -6.32
C SER A 19 -3.85 -20.83 -5.36
N GLU A 20 -5.13 -21.13 -5.18
CA GLU A 20 -5.58 -22.20 -4.29
C GLU A 20 -5.29 -23.59 -4.81
N GLN A 21 -5.31 -23.79 -6.13
CA GLN A 21 -4.92 -25.06 -6.75
C GLN A 21 -3.47 -25.43 -6.41
N VAL A 22 -2.60 -24.43 -6.22
CA VAL A 22 -1.21 -24.63 -5.81
C VAL A 22 -0.98 -24.49 -4.29
N GLY A 23 -2.06 -24.45 -3.50
CA GLY A 23 -2.00 -24.38 -2.03
C GLY A 23 -1.69 -23.00 -1.45
N LEU A 24 -1.75 -21.95 -2.26
CA LEU A 24 -1.57 -20.56 -1.81
C LEU A 24 -2.93 -19.93 -1.49
N LYS A 25 -2.94 -18.99 -0.53
CA LYS A 25 -4.15 -18.26 -0.12
C LYS A 25 -3.87 -16.77 -0.04
N LEU A 26 -4.76 -15.98 -0.62
CA LEU A 26 -4.70 -14.53 -0.51
C LEU A 26 -5.01 -14.07 0.92
N ASN A 27 -4.21 -13.12 1.41
CA ASN A 27 -4.47 -12.43 2.66
C ASN A 27 -5.32 -11.19 2.38
N MET A 28 -6.62 -11.27 2.68
CA MET A 28 -7.56 -10.18 2.40
C MET A 28 -7.28 -8.91 3.21
N ASP A 29 -6.68 -9.03 4.40
CA ASP A 29 -6.32 -7.87 5.22
C ASP A 29 -5.15 -7.07 4.60
N LYS A 30 -4.22 -7.76 3.94
CA LYS A 30 -3.06 -7.16 3.28
C LYS A 30 -3.32 -6.72 1.85
N THR A 31 -4.35 -7.27 1.20
CA THR A 31 -4.74 -6.90 -0.17
C THR A 31 -5.64 -5.67 -0.13
N LYS A 32 -5.19 -4.59 -0.78
CA LYS A 32 -5.93 -3.32 -0.88
C LYS A 32 -6.09 -2.91 -2.34
N ILE A 33 -7.20 -2.24 -2.64
CA ILE A 33 -7.46 -1.68 -3.97
C ILE A 33 -7.11 -0.20 -3.96
N ILE A 34 -6.40 0.23 -5.00
CA ILE A 34 -6.01 1.62 -5.21
C ILE A 34 -6.52 2.01 -6.60
N SER A 35 -7.46 2.95 -6.67
CA SER A 35 -8.15 3.35 -7.92
C SER A 35 -8.04 4.84 -8.17
N ASN A 36 -8.01 5.24 -9.46
CA ASN A 36 -8.00 6.66 -9.82
C ASN A 36 -9.31 7.37 -9.42
N VAL A 37 -9.24 8.67 -9.17
CA VAL A 37 -10.35 9.53 -8.73
C VAL A 37 -11.52 9.53 -9.73
N HIS A 38 -11.23 9.23 -11.00
CA HIS A 38 -12.23 9.18 -12.07
C HIS A 38 -12.96 7.83 -12.19
N VAL A 39 -12.65 6.85 -11.34
CA VAL A 39 -13.29 5.55 -11.36
C VAL A 39 -14.41 5.52 -10.32
N THR A 40 -15.63 5.21 -10.75
CA THR A 40 -16.76 4.98 -9.83
C THR A 40 -16.45 3.79 -8.93
N PRO A 41 -16.45 3.93 -7.60
CA PRO A 41 -16.17 2.83 -6.69
C PRO A 41 -17.25 1.74 -6.83
N ILE A 42 -16.82 0.52 -7.14
CA ILE A 42 -17.66 -0.68 -7.16
C ILE A 42 -17.05 -1.67 -6.16
N PRO A 43 -17.85 -2.33 -5.31
CA PRO A 43 -17.36 -3.36 -4.42
C PRO A 43 -16.68 -4.50 -5.21
N VAL A 44 -15.44 -4.80 -4.85
CA VAL A 44 -14.69 -5.94 -5.38
C VAL A 44 -14.63 -6.99 -4.29
N THR A 45 -15.10 -8.20 -4.61
CA THR A 45 -15.33 -9.25 -3.61
C THR A 45 -14.66 -10.53 -4.05
N ILE A 46 -13.86 -11.11 -3.15
CA ILE A 46 -13.23 -12.43 -3.31
C ILE A 46 -13.74 -13.32 -2.20
N LYS A 47 -14.36 -14.47 -2.52
CA LYS A 47 -14.84 -15.46 -1.54
C LYS A 47 -15.64 -14.83 -0.38
N ASN A 48 -16.59 -13.97 -0.72
CA ASN A 48 -17.47 -13.24 0.21
C ASN A 48 -16.77 -12.18 1.08
N THR A 49 -15.49 -11.87 0.83
CA THR A 49 -14.79 -10.76 1.49
C THR A 49 -14.64 -9.60 0.51
N THR A 50 -15.21 -8.45 0.86
CA THR A 50 -15.05 -7.21 0.09
C THR A 50 -13.70 -6.57 0.43
N LEU A 51 -12.91 -6.29 -0.60
CA LEU A 51 -11.62 -5.65 -0.44
C LEU A 51 -11.77 -4.17 -0.14
N GLU A 52 -10.92 -3.66 0.75
CA GLU A 52 -10.88 -2.25 1.10
C GLU A 52 -10.24 -1.43 -0.03
N VAL A 53 -10.88 -0.32 -0.39
CA VAL A 53 -10.34 0.68 -1.31
C VAL A 53 -9.63 1.76 -0.50
N VAL A 54 -8.36 2.02 -0.82
CA VAL A 54 -7.51 2.99 -0.11
C VAL A 54 -6.86 3.96 -1.10
N ASP A 55 -6.71 5.22 -0.70
CA ASP A 55 -6.02 6.23 -1.52
C ASP A 55 -4.49 6.08 -1.48
N LYS A 56 -3.99 5.56 -0.36
CA LYS A 56 -2.57 5.39 -0.06
C LYS A 56 -2.33 4.12 0.72
N TYR A 57 -1.23 3.44 0.44
CA TYR A 57 -0.84 2.24 1.16
C TYR A 57 0.68 2.17 1.35
N VAL A 58 1.13 1.91 2.58
CA VAL A 58 2.56 1.68 2.85
C VAL A 58 2.87 0.23 2.53
N TYR A 59 3.55 -0.01 1.41
CA TYR A 59 3.96 -1.35 1.02
C TYR A 59 5.47 -1.46 1.00
N LEU A 60 6.02 -2.34 1.85
CA LEU A 60 7.47 -2.58 1.98
C LEU A 60 8.31 -1.32 2.26
N GLY A 61 7.72 -0.29 2.87
CA GLY A 61 8.40 0.94 3.28
C GLY A 61 7.90 2.20 2.55
N PRO A 62 7.92 2.25 1.21
CA PRO A 62 7.33 3.34 0.43
C PRO A 62 5.81 3.47 0.61
N ASN A 63 5.31 4.71 0.61
CA ASN A 63 3.89 4.97 0.39
C ASN A 63 3.57 4.88 -1.11
N ILE A 64 2.68 3.96 -1.48
CA ILE A 64 2.13 3.81 -2.81
C ILE A 64 0.82 4.59 -2.91
N VAL A 65 0.68 5.38 -3.98
CA VAL A 65 -0.51 6.16 -4.33
C VAL A 65 -0.72 6.10 -5.85
N VAL A 66 -1.97 6.22 -6.32
CA VAL A 66 -2.31 6.14 -7.76
C VAL A 66 -1.49 7.15 -8.58
N GLN A 67 -1.45 8.40 -8.12
CA GLN A 67 -0.78 9.47 -8.83
C GLN A 67 0.70 9.52 -8.39
N MET A 68 1.54 8.63 -8.88
CA MET A 68 3.00 8.78 -8.71
C MET A 68 3.54 9.92 -9.60
N GLY A 69 3.16 11.15 -9.26
CA GLY A 69 3.76 12.37 -9.80
C GLY A 69 4.85 12.93 -8.87
N LYS A 70 5.65 13.88 -9.36
CA LYS A 70 6.72 14.55 -8.58
C LYS A 70 6.26 15.03 -7.19
N SER A 71 5.02 15.49 -7.07
CA SER A 71 4.43 15.95 -5.80
C SER A 71 4.31 14.85 -4.74
N ASN A 72 3.93 13.63 -5.14
CA ASN A 72 3.80 12.50 -4.23
C ASN A 72 5.15 11.90 -3.84
N PHE A 73 6.15 11.96 -4.73
CA PHE A 73 7.53 11.64 -4.38
C PHE A 73 8.07 12.56 -3.29
N ASN A 74 7.87 13.88 -3.43
CA ASN A 74 8.26 14.85 -2.40
C ASN A 74 7.61 14.57 -1.05
N ARG A 75 6.35 14.12 -1.03
CA ARG A 75 5.66 13.74 0.20
C ARG A 75 6.32 12.54 0.88
N GLU A 76 6.69 11.50 0.13
CA GLU A 76 7.40 10.34 0.69
C GLU A 76 8.81 10.71 1.19
N VAL A 77 9.54 11.54 0.44
CA VAL A 77 10.86 12.06 0.86
C VAL A 77 10.73 12.82 2.19
N ASN A 78 9.80 13.77 2.28
CA ASN A 78 9.57 14.54 3.50
C ASN A 78 9.19 13.64 4.68
N ARG A 79 8.35 12.62 4.44
CA ARG A 79 8.00 11.64 5.48
C ARG A 79 9.22 10.87 5.99
N ARG A 80 10.11 10.42 5.09
CA ARG A 80 11.35 9.72 5.48
C ARG A 80 12.28 10.62 6.28
N ILE A 81 12.43 11.89 5.89
CA ILE A 81 13.21 12.89 6.63
C ILE A 81 12.64 13.05 8.05
N GLN A 82 11.32 13.22 8.19
CA GLN A 82 10.68 13.36 9.50
C GLN A 82 10.85 12.11 10.37
N LEU A 83 10.72 10.92 9.79
CA LEU A 83 10.98 9.67 10.51
C LEU A 83 12.43 9.54 10.96
N GLY A 84 13.39 9.95 10.11
CA GLY A 84 14.80 10.04 10.46
C GLY A 84 15.03 10.95 11.67
N TRP A 85 14.45 12.15 11.67
CA TRP A 85 14.52 13.08 12.80
C TRP A 85 13.88 12.51 14.07
N ALA A 86 12.73 11.85 13.96
CA ALA A 86 12.06 11.22 15.09
C ALA A 86 12.91 10.10 15.70
N ALA A 87 13.52 9.25 14.86
CA ALA A 87 14.44 8.21 15.30
C ALA A 87 15.70 8.80 15.95
N PHE A 88 16.31 9.81 15.33
CA PHE A 88 17.45 10.52 15.89
C PHE A 88 17.13 11.14 17.26
N ARG A 89 15.97 11.79 17.40
CA ARG A 89 15.53 12.37 18.68
C ARG A 89 15.34 11.31 19.77
N LYS A 90 14.78 10.14 19.43
CA LYS A 90 14.64 9.01 20.37
C LYS A 90 16.01 8.50 20.83
N LEU A 91 16.97 8.39 19.92
CA LEU A 91 18.33 7.93 20.19
C LEU A 91 19.27 9.03 20.70
N ARG A 92 18.78 10.26 20.90
CA ARG A 92 19.61 11.41 21.29
C ARG A 92 20.45 11.15 22.54
N HIS A 93 19.97 10.32 23.48
CA HIS A 93 20.71 9.99 24.69
C HIS A 93 22.04 9.26 24.41
N ASN A 94 22.11 8.43 23.37
CA ASN A 94 23.33 7.74 22.95
C ASN A 94 24.36 8.69 22.33
N PHE A 95 23.91 9.84 21.81
CA PHE A 95 24.75 10.86 21.18
C PHE A 95 25.14 11.99 22.13
N ARG A 96 24.85 11.87 23.43
CA ARG A 96 25.19 12.86 24.47
C ARG A 96 26.47 12.52 25.24
N SER A 97 27.23 11.50 24.85
CA SER A 97 28.52 11.26 25.47
C SER A 97 29.42 12.48 25.27
N LYS A 98 30.17 12.84 26.32
CA LYS A 98 31.24 13.83 26.18
C LYS A 98 32.29 13.20 25.26
N ILE A 99 32.46 13.77 24.07
CA ILE A 99 33.67 13.56 23.28
C ILE A 99 34.84 14.03 24.19
N PRO A 100 35.93 13.27 24.31
CA PRO A 100 37.10 13.70 25.07
C PRO A 100 37.64 15.05 24.56
#